data_AF-A0A2C6ACY5-F1
#
_entry.id   AF-A0A2C6ACY5-F1
#
_cell.length_a   1.000
_cell.length_b   1.000
_cell.length_c   1.000
_cell.angle_alpha   90.00
_cell.angle_beta   90.00
_cell.angle_gamma   90.00
#
_symmetry.space_group_name_H-M   'P 1'
#
loop_
_entity.id
_entity.type
_entity.pdbx_description
1 polymer ?
#
loop_
_entity_poly.entity_id
_entity_poly.type
_entity_poly.pdbx_seq_one_letter_code
_entity_poly.pdbx_strand_id
1 'polypeptide(L)'
;MLKLNRTYFPVLKGKKVIFEVVKYSPDIIAEFVDRRGDYKVKIDNNKFSAKETIKVQIVTSRGDIKLEKVERGEDFEIFIK
;
A
#
# COMPACT_ATOMS: atom_id res chain seq x y z
N MET A 1 14.58 -8.29 9.91
CA MET A 1 13.91 -7.71 8.74
C MET A 1 13.18 -6.46 9.22
N LEU A 2 13.45 -5.29 8.64
CA LEU A 2 12.86 -4.02 9.09
C LEU A 2 11.38 -4.00 8.72
N LYS A 3 10.50 -4.09 9.72
CA LYS A 3 9.07 -3.88 9.53
C LYS A 3 8.89 -2.41 9.12
N LEU A 4 8.33 -2.17 7.93
CA LEU A 4 7.97 -0.81 7.52
C LEU A 4 6.90 -0.30 8.48
N ASN A 5 6.96 0.98 8.79
CA ASN A 5 5.96 1.64 9.63
C ASN A 5 5.33 2.81 8.84
N ARG A 6 4.28 3.40 9.41
CA ARG A 6 3.53 4.51 8.79
C ARG A 6 4.43 5.64 8.28
N THR A 7 5.54 5.93 8.97
CA THR A 7 6.45 7.05 8.60
C THR A 7 7.25 6.82 7.33
N TYR A 8 7.24 5.60 6.79
CA TYR A 8 7.87 5.28 5.50
C TYR A 8 7.06 5.82 4.31
N PHE A 9 5.74 5.77 4.39
CA PHE A 9 4.84 6.03 3.27
C PHE A 9 4.92 7.42 2.62
N PRO A 10 5.36 8.51 3.31
CA PRO A 10 5.64 9.78 2.63
C PRO A 10 6.64 9.66 1.48
N VAL A 11 7.59 8.71 1.52
CA VAL A 11 8.58 8.51 0.43
C VAL A 11 7.96 7.91 -0.84
N LEU A 12 6.74 7.35 -0.73
CA LEU A 12 6.00 6.75 -1.84
C LEU A 12 5.21 7.79 -2.63
N LYS A 13 5.05 9.00 -2.11
CA LYS A 13 4.19 10.02 -2.72
C LYS A 13 4.58 10.31 -4.17
N GLY A 14 3.60 10.26 -5.07
CA GLY A 14 3.76 10.45 -6.51
C GLY A 14 4.43 9.27 -7.24
N LYS A 15 4.71 8.15 -6.55
CA LYS A 15 5.31 6.96 -7.15
C LYS A 15 4.27 5.90 -7.48
N LYS A 16 4.71 4.94 -8.29
CA LYS A 16 4.04 3.67 -8.52
C LYS A 16 4.79 2.57 -7.74
N VAL A 17 4.06 1.75 -6.99
CA VAL A 17 4.61 0.74 -6.08
C VAL A 17 3.95 -0.61 -6.33
N ILE A 18 4.71 -1.70 -6.26
CA ILE A 18 4.14 -3.05 -6.29
C ILE A 18 3.87 -3.51 -4.87
N PHE A 19 2.65 -3.96 -4.62
CA PHE A 19 2.26 -4.65 -3.40
C PHE A 19 2.25 -6.15 -3.67
N GLU A 20 3.22 -6.87 -3.13
CA GLU A 20 3.26 -8.33 -3.18
C GLU A 20 2.52 -8.90 -1.98
N VAL A 21 1.38 -9.56 -2.20
CA VAL A 21 0.54 -10.05 -1.12
C VAL A 21 1.13 -11.33 -0.53
N VAL A 22 1.48 -11.32 0.76
CA VAL A 22 2.08 -12.45 1.46
C VAL A 22 1.30 -12.85 2.70
N LYS A 23 1.34 -14.14 3.03
CA LYS A 23 0.73 -14.69 4.26
C LYS A 23 1.65 -14.57 5.48
N TYR A 24 2.96 -14.68 5.28
CA TYR A 24 3.95 -14.71 6.36
C TYR A 24 5.08 -13.73 6.08
N SER A 25 5.65 -13.18 7.15
CA SER A 25 6.75 -12.20 7.12
C SER A 25 6.48 -10.99 6.21
N PRO A 26 5.33 -10.30 6.34
CA PRO A 26 5.10 -9.07 5.59
C PRO A 26 6.04 -7.95 6.06
N ASP A 27 6.36 -7.04 5.14
CA ASP A 27 7.01 -5.78 5.49
C ASP A 27 6.04 -4.86 6.26
N ILE A 28 4.75 -4.91 5.91
CA ILE A 28 3.68 -4.17 6.60
C ILE A 28 2.31 -4.85 6.47
N ILE A 29 1.45 -4.66 7.47
CA ILE A 29 0.05 -5.11 7.42
C ILE A 29 -0.83 -3.94 6.97
N ALA A 30 -1.51 -4.09 5.83
CA ALA A 30 -2.37 -3.07 5.24
C ALA A 30 -3.86 -3.39 5.44
N GLU A 31 -4.64 -2.37 5.81
CA GLU A 31 -6.10 -2.41 5.89
C GLU A 31 -6.67 -1.46 4.83
N PHE A 32 -7.41 -1.99 3.86
CA PHE A 32 -8.13 -1.15 2.90
C PHE A 32 -9.42 -0.63 3.52
N VAL A 33 -9.64 0.67 3.39
CA VAL A 33 -10.83 1.36 3.92
C VAL A 33 -11.46 2.25 2.86
N ASP A 34 -12.77 2.48 2.97
CA ASP A 34 -13.48 3.36 2.04
C ASP A 34 -13.24 4.85 2.33
N ARG A 35 -12.98 5.19 3.61
CA ARG A 35 -12.76 6.57 4.07
C ARG A 35 -11.87 6.59 5.31
N ARG A 36 -11.24 7.75 5.56
CA ARG A 36 -10.37 8.00 6.74
C ARG A 36 -9.15 7.08 6.76
N GLY A 37 -8.60 6.78 5.58
CA GLY A 37 -7.31 6.11 5.48
C GLY A 37 -6.18 7.04 5.92
N ASP A 38 -5.05 6.44 6.27
CA ASP A 38 -3.82 7.17 6.56
C ASP A 38 -3.20 7.77 5.29
N TYR A 39 -3.39 7.09 4.15
CA TYR A 39 -2.97 7.51 2.82
C TYR A 39 -4.03 7.18 1.79
N LYS A 40 -4.14 8.00 0.75
CA LYS A 40 -4.99 7.74 -0.40
C LYS A 40 -4.22 6.97 -1.46
N VAL A 41 -4.75 5.85 -1.91
CA VAL A 41 -4.10 5.01 -2.90
C VAL A 41 -5.02 4.77 -4.08
N LYS A 42 -4.45 4.84 -5.27
CA LYS A 42 -5.11 4.39 -6.48
C LYS A 42 -4.62 3.00 -6.83
N ILE A 43 -5.55 2.08 -7.02
CA ILE A 43 -5.23 0.71 -7.44
C ILE A 43 -5.24 0.70 -8.97
N ASP A 44 -4.08 0.50 -9.57
CA ASP A 44 -3.96 0.27 -11.01
C ASP A 44 -3.87 -1.25 -11.25
N ASN A 45 -4.77 -1.76 -12.09
CA ASN A 45 -4.80 -3.18 -12.46
C ASN A 45 -3.81 -3.49 -13.59
N ASN A 46 -3.21 -2.47 -14.21
CA ASN A 46 -2.20 -2.67 -15.23
C ASN A 46 -0.84 -2.88 -14.58
N LYS A 47 -0.17 -3.98 -14.94
CA LYS A 47 1.20 -4.22 -14.51
C LYS A 47 2.09 -3.09 -15.04
N PHE A 48 2.63 -2.29 -14.14
CA PHE A 48 3.62 -1.26 -14.45
C PHE A 48 5.02 -1.66 -13.98
N SER A 49 6.03 -1.05 -14.58
CA SER A 49 7.41 -1.12 -14.08
C SER A 49 7.54 -0.18 -12.89
N ALA A 50 7.52 -0.73 -11.67
CA ALA A 50 7.88 -0.01 -10.46
C ALA A 50 9.23 -0.48 -9.96
N LYS A 51 10.01 0.47 -9.43
CA LYS A 51 11.31 0.20 -8.82
C LYS A 51 11.19 -0.42 -7.43
N GLU A 52 10.01 -0.36 -6.83
CA GLU A 52 9.79 -0.67 -5.43
C GLU A 52 8.69 -1.71 -5.28
N THR A 53 9.00 -2.79 -4.57
CA THR A 53 8.07 -3.87 -4.20
C THR A 53 8.03 -3.97 -2.69
N ILE A 54 6.83 -3.93 -2.12
CA ILE A 54 6.59 -4.03 -0.68
C ILE A 54 5.77 -5.29 -0.44
N LYS A 55 6.23 -6.15 0.47
CA LYS A 55 5.45 -7.32 0.89
C LYS A 55 4.39 -6.88 1.87
N VAL A 56 3.14 -7.05 1.48
CA VAL A 56 2.00 -6.63 2.28
C VAL A 56 1.19 -7.82 2.72
N GLN A 57 0.72 -7.81 3.96
CA GLN A 57 -0.38 -8.66 4.39
C GLN A 57 -1.65 -7.81 4.42
N ILE A 58 -2.68 -8.20 3.67
CA ILE A 58 -3.96 -7.49 3.66
C ILE A 58 -4.86 -8.08 4.74
N VAL A 59 -5.42 -7.22 5.59
CA VAL A 59 -6.36 -7.60 6.66
C VAL A 59 -7.63 -6.74 6.58
N THR A 60 -8.70 -7.24 7.20
CA THR A 60 -9.99 -6.54 7.26
C THR A 60 -10.09 -5.57 8.45
N SER A 61 -9.23 -5.70 9.45
CA SER A 61 -9.14 -4.77 10.59
C SER A 61 -7.79 -4.89 11.28
N ARG A 62 -7.40 -3.84 12.02
CA ARG A 62 -6.15 -3.78 12.81
C ARG A 62 -4.89 -3.84 11.94
N GLY A 63 -4.95 -3.25 10.74
CA GLY A 63 -3.74 -3.04 9.94
C GLY A 63 -2.75 -2.09 10.62
N ASP A 64 -1.47 -2.24 10.33
CA ASP A 64 -0.44 -1.26 10.72
C ASP A 64 -0.66 0.09 10.00
N ILE A 65 -1.30 0.06 8.84
CA ILE A 65 -1.65 1.21 8.01
C ILE A 65 -3.04 1.04 7.39
N LYS A 66 -3.79 2.14 7.30
CA LYS A 66 -5.05 2.21 6.57
C LYS A 66 -4.87 2.88 5.22
N LEU A 67 -5.29 2.23 4.15
CA LEU A 67 -5.20 2.73 2.79
C LEU A 67 -6.60 3.05 2.27
N GLU A 68 -6.87 4.33 2.01
CA GLU A 68 -8.13 4.79 1.43
C GLU A 68 -8.07 4.61 -0.08
N LYS A 69 -8.97 3.78 -0.62
CA LYS A 69 -9.04 3.57 -2.07
C LYS A 69 -9.67 4.80 -2.74
N VAL A 70 -8.97 5.39 -3.69
CA VAL A 70 -9.46 6.54 -4.48
C VAL A 70 -9.22 6.34 -5.97
N GLU A 71 -10.02 7.00 -6.79
CA GLU A 71 -9.86 7.03 -8.26
C GLU A 71 -9.03 8.23 -8.75
N ARG A 72 -8.96 9.31 -7.94
CA ARG A 72 -8.20 10.54 -8.19
C ARG A 72 -7.76 11.18 -6.88
N GLY A 73 -6.63 11.91 -6.93
CA GLY A 73 -6.09 12.64 -5.78
C GLY A 73 -5.40 11.70 -4.78
N GLU A 74 -4.90 10.58 -5.30
CA GLU A 74 -4.08 9.62 -4.61
C GLU A 74 -2.74 10.21 -4.17
N ASP A 75 -2.21 9.71 -3.06
CA ASP A 75 -0.84 9.97 -2.66
C ASP A 75 0.12 9.14 -3.52
N PHE A 76 -0.24 7.90 -3.86
CA PHE A 76 0.56 7.02 -4.71
C PHE A 76 -0.31 5.95 -5.39
N GLU A 77 0.24 5.34 -6.43
CA GLU A 77 -0.41 4.27 -7.18
C GLU A 77 0.15 2.90 -6.77
N ILE A 78 -0.72 1.91 -6.62
CA ILE A 78 -0.34 0.54 -6.31
C ILE A 78 -0.79 -0.44 -7.38
N PHE A 79 0.08 -1.40 -7.70
CA PHE A 79 -0.25 -2.61 -8.42
C PHE A 79 -0.18 -3.77 -7.44
N ILE A 80 -1.29 -4.50 -7.28
CA ILE A 80 -1.36 -5.65 -6.38
C ILE A 80 -0.96 -6.90 -7.17
N LYS A 81 0.07 -7.59 -6.70
CA LYS A 81 0.64 -8.81 -7.27
C LYS A 81 0.35 -10.01 -6.38
#